data_AF-A0A317DQ22-F1
#
_entry.id   AF-A0A317DQ22-F1
#
_cell.length_a   1.000
_cell.length_b   1.000
_cell.length_c   1.000
_cell.angle_alpha   90.00
_cell.angle_beta   90.00
_cell.angle_gamma   90.00
#
_symmetry.space_group_name_H-M   'P 1'
#
loop_
_entity.id
_entity.type
_entity.pdbx_description
1 polymer ?
#
loop_
_entity_poly.entity_id
_entity_poly.type
_entity_poly.pdbx_seq_one_letter_code
_entity_poly.pdbx_strand_id
1 'polypeptide(L)'
;MLEVNAWRRRRRDVPLSGYQELCRELAASGPGTFAELDTTGARSVLRRFSDAWFAAAKRRQAGDLSARFPRRRRGLVPVRWYHGTFTLDGRRVRLPTARGTAPLWVRLAREVPYPVGQVRSITLLCEGSRLFLDVTAEVPVTVYPPGQEPDPARVAGVDVGIIHPYAVAGPGVG
;
A
#
# COMPACT_ATOMS: atom_id res chain seq x y z
N MET A 1 3.05 2.75 19.61
CA MET A 1 1.76 3.17 20.14
C MET A 1 1.29 4.39 19.39
N LEU A 2 0.06 4.35 18.88
CA LEU A 2 -0.68 5.56 18.52
C LEU A 2 -0.95 6.38 19.77
N GLU A 3 -1.02 7.70 19.62
CA GLU A 3 -1.25 8.60 20.74
C GLU A 3 -2.60 8.33 21.42
N VAL A 4 -3.66 8.07 20.63
CA VAL A 4 -4.98 7.65 21.14
C VAL A 4 -4.91 6.44 22.09
N ASN A 5 -4.02 5.48 21.80
CA ASN A 5 -3.83 4.31 22.67
C ASN A 5 -3.04 4.64 23.95
N ALA A 6 -2.24 5.70 23.96
CA ALA A 6 -1.63 6.20 25.19
C ALA A 6 -2.68 6.88 26.09
N TRP A 7 -3.59 7.66 25.51
CA TRP A 7 -4.73 8.25 26.23
C TRP A 7 -5.66 7.17 26.79
N ARG A 8 -6.05 6.18 25.97
CA ARG A 8 -6.87 5.03 26.37
C ARG A 8 -6.22 4.22 27.50
N ARG A 9 -4.90 3.96 27.43
CA ARG A 9 -4.16 3.31 28.52
C ARG A 9 -4.22 4.09 29.83
N ARG A 10 -4.10 5.43 29.81
CA ARG A 10 -4.26 6.25 31.02
C ARG A 10 -5.66 6.12 31.63
N ARG A 11 -6.68 5.87 30.81
CA ARG A 11 -8.07 5.63 31.22
C ARG A 11 -8.40 4.16 31.50
N ARG A 12 -7.42 3.24 31.38
CA ARG A 12 -7.60 1.77 31.46
C ARG A 12 -8.51 1.18 30.39
N ASP A 13 -8.69 1.87 29.27
CA ASP A 13 -9.44 1.37 28.12
C ASP A 13 -8.61 0.38 27.29
N VAL A 14 -9.32 -0.49 26.55
CA VAL A 14 -8.72 -1.40 25.57
C VAL A 14 -8.06 -0.59 24.43
N PRO A 15 -6.84 -0.95 24.02
CA PRO A 15 -6.18 -0.29 22.89
C PRO A 15 -6.93 -0.57 21.58
N LEU A 16 -7.09 0.47 20.76
CA LEU A 16 -7.61 0.33 19.40
C LEU A 16 -6.55 -0.25 18.48
N SER A 17 -6.88 -1.33 17.78
CA SER A 17 -5.99 -1.93 16.78
C SER A 17 -6.70 -2.28 15.49
N GLY A 18 -8.02 -2.51 15.51
CA GLY A 18 -8.78 -2.85 14.33
C GLY A 18 -8.97 -1.65 13.42
N TYR A 19 -8.80 -1.84 12.11
CA TYR A 19 -9.03 -0.81 11.10
C TYR A 19 -10.42 -0.13 11.24
N GLN A 20 -11.49 -0.92 11.40
CA GLN A 20 -12.84 -0.36 11.56
C GLN A 20 -13.02 0.44 12.85
N GLU A 21 -12.39 0.02 13.95
CA GLU A 21 -12.44 0.74 15.23
C GLU A 21 -11.69 2.06 15.14
N LEU A 22 -10.50 2.03 14.52
CA LEU A 22 -9.70 3.22 14.25
C LEU A 22 -10.43 4.20 13.32
N CYS A 23 -11.13 3.70 12.29
CA CYS A 23 -11.95 4.53 11.40
C CYS A 23 -13.17 5.13 12.10
N ARG A 24 -13.78 4.42 13.06
CA ARG A 24 -14.87 4.96 13.89
C ARG A 24 -14.37 6.09 14.79
N GLU A 25 -13.23 5.89 15.45
CA GLU A 25 -12.57 6.94 16.25
C GLU A 25 -12.21 8.17 15.39
N LEU A 26 -11.72 7.93 14.17
CA LEU A 26 -11.43 8.99 13.20
C LEU A 26 -12.69 9.77 12.82
N ALA A 27 -13.79 9.08 12.52
CA ALA A 27 -15.05 9.71 12.15
C ALA A 27 -15.68 10.50 13.31
N ALA A 28 -15.55 10.00 14.54
CA ALA A 28 -16.01 10.69 15.74
C ALA A 28 -15.30 12.03 15.97
N SER A 29 -14.13 12.25 15.35
CA SER A 29 -13.41 13.52 15.40
C SER A 29 -14.00 14.62 14.49
N GLY A 30 -15.07 14.33 13.72
CA GLY A 30 -15.82 15.30 12.92
C GLY A 30 -15.25 15.58 11.51
N PRO A 31 -16.06 16.15 10.60
CA PRO A 31 -15.63 16.53 9.25
C PRO A 31 -14.64 17.72 9.28
N GLY A 32 -13.69 17.75 8.33
CA GLY A 32 -12.73 18.87 8.19
C GLY A 32 -11.49 18.80 9.08
N THR A 33 -11.34 17.75 9.89
CA THR A 33 -10.20 17.54 10.81
C THR A 33 -8.87 17.35 10.06
N PHE A 34 -8.89 16.88 8.81
CA PHE A 34 -7.66 16.54 8.07
C PHE A 34 -7.47 17.30 6.74
N ALA A 35 -8.42 18.14 6.33
CA ALA A 35 -8.37 18.97 5.11
C ALA A 35 -7.86 18.24 3.85
N GLU A 36 -6.75 18.68 3.23
CA GLU A 36 -6.19 18.07 2.01
C GLU A 36 -5.69 16.64 2.23
N LEU A 37 -5.25 16.30 3.46
CA LEU A 37 -5.06 14.92 3.88
C LEU A 37 -6.46 14.33 4.07
N ASP A 38 -7.15 14.09 2.94
CA ASP A 38 -8.52 13.63 2.91
C ASP A 38 -8.69 12.44 3.87
N THR A 39 -9.91 12.24 4.33
CA THR A 39 -10.33 11.06 5.10
C THR A 39 -9.73 9.77 4.52
N THR A 40 -9.56 9.70 3.20
CA THR A 40 -8.86 8.64 2.48
C THR A 40 -7.38 8.45 2.90
N GLY A 41 -6.59 9.53 2.98
CA GLY A 41 -5.19 9.48 3.42
C GLY A 41 -5.06 9.11 4.91
N ALA A 42 -5.93 9.67 5.75
CA ALA A 42 -5.99 9.29 7.16
C ALA A 42 -6.38 7.81 7.35
N ARG A 43 -7.41 7.33 6.65
CA ARG A 43 -7.81 5.91 6.63
C ARG A 43 -6.68 5.01 6.13
N SER A 44 -5.92 5.43 5.13
CA SER A 44 -4.75 4.71 4.62
C SER A 44 -3.70 4.48 5.71
N VAL A 45 -3.37 5.50 6.49
CA VAL A 45 -2.46 5.40 7.65
C VAL A 45 -3.00 4.43 8.70
N LEU A 46 -4.30 4.53 9.02
CA LEU A 46 -4.94 3.65 10.00
C LEU A 46 -4.96 2.19 9.53
N ARG A 47 -5.20 1.95 8.24
CA ARG A 47 -5.15 0.61 7.65
C ARG A 47 -3.77 0.00 7.80
N ARG A 48 -2.72 0.74 7.43
CA ARG A 48 -1.34 0.26 7.54
C ARG A 48 -0.91 0.04 8.99
N PHE A 49 -1.36 0.89 9.91
CA PHE A 49 -1.15 0.65 11.34
C PHE A 49 -1.80 -0.66 11.80
N SER A 50 -3.07 -0.88 11.43
CA SER A 50 -3.81 -2.11 11.75
C SER A 50 -3.10 -3.34 11.19
N ASP A 51 -2.75 -3.33 9.90
CA ASP A 51 -2.07 -4.46 9.24
C ASP A 51 -0.72 -4.76 9.92
N ALA A 52 0.09 -3.74 10.21
CA ALA A 52 1.37 -3.89 10.90
C ALA A 52 1.21 -4.40 12.35
N TRP A 53 0.14 -3.99 13.03
CA TRP A 53 -0.17 -4.46 14.39
C TRP A 53 -0.53 -5.95 14.38
N PHE A 54 -1.42 -6.39 13.49
CA PHE A 54 -1.79 -7.81 13.38
C PHE A 54 -0.64 -8.69 12.87
N ALA A 55 0.18 -8.20 11.93
CA ALA A 55 1.37 -8.91 11.49
C ALA A 55 2.38 -9.11 12.64
N ALA A 56 2.56 -8.11 13.50
CA ALA A 56 3.38 -8.24 14.70
C ALA A 56 2.75 -9.19 15.74
N ALA A 57 1.43 -9.11 15.95
CA ALA A 57 0.71 -10.01 16.86
C ALA A 57 0.86 -11.48 16.43
N LYS A 58 0.63 -11.78 15.16
CA LYS A 58 0.76 -13.13 14.58
C LYS A 58 2.18 -13.68 14.77
N ARG A 59 3.21 -12.89 14.49
CA ARG A 59 4.62 -13.30 14.70
C ARG A 59 4.93 -13.60 16.16
N ARG A 60 4.46 -12.76 17.09
CA ARG A 60 4.64 -13.01 18.53
C ARG A 60 3.93 -14.27 18.99
N GLN A 61 2.71 -14.52 18.49
CA GLN A 61 1.97 -15.75 18.79
C GLN A 61 2.71 -16.99 18.24
N ALA A 62 3.39 -16.87 17.11
CA ALA A 62 4.25 -17.90 16.54
C ALA A 62 5.62 -18.02 17.24
N GLY A 63 5.85 -17.33 18.37
CA GLY A 63 7.07 -17.43 19.17
C GLY A 63 8.16 -16.41 18.85
N ASP A 64 8.00 -15.56 17.83
CA ASP A 64 8.96 -14.47 17.55
C ASP A 64 8.77 -13.31 18.55
N LEU A 65 9.47 -13.39 19.69
CA LEU A 65 9.45 -12.36 20.73
C LEU A 65 10.13 -11.05 20.29
N SER A 66 10.94 -11.08 19.22
CA SER A 66 11.63 -9.91 18.66
C SER A 66 10.66 -9.00 17.89
N ALA A 67 9.55 -9.54 17.36
CA ALA A 67 8.53 -8.79 16.67
C ALA A 67 8.00 -7.62 17.54
N ARG A 68 8.18 -6.40 17.02
CA ARG A 68 7.75 -5.16 17.65
C ARG A 68 6.48 -4.65 17.01
N PHE A 69 5.54 -4.28 17.87
CA PHE A 69 4.36 -3.56 17.45
C PHE A 69 4.69 -2.16 16.89
N PRO A 70 3.89 -1.63 15.94
CA PRO A 70 4.10 -0.31 15.37
C PRO A 70 4.17 0.81 16.44
N ARG A 71 5.23 1.63 16.35
CA ARG A 71 5.43 2.80 17.21
C ARG A 71 5.57 4.06 16.35
N ARG A 72 4.97 5.17 16.82
CA ARG A 72 5.09 6.53 16.25
C ARG A 72 6.54 6.97 16.04
N ARG A 73 7.51 6.37 16.73
CA ARG A 73 8.84 6.95 16.96
C ARG A 73 9.97 6.45 16.05
N ARG A 74 9.71 5.65 15.02
CA ARG A 74 10.76 5.30 14.02
C ARG A 74 10.15 5.18 12.62
N GLY A 75 10.67 6.00 11.71
CA GLY A 75 10.34 6.00 10.27
C GLY A 75 9.12 6.83 9.88
N LEU A 76 9.15 7.36 8.66
CA LEU A 76 7.94 7.87 8.00
C LEU A 76 6.95 6.69 7.87
N VAL A 77 5.74 6.85 8.40
CA VAL A 77 4.67 5.85 8.21
C VAL A 77 4.30 5.86 6.73
N PRO A 78 4.25 4.70 6.05
CA PRO A 78 3.73 4.61 4.70
C PRO A 78 2.36 5.28 4.56
N VAL A 79 2.27 6.28 3.68
CA VAL A 79 1.00 6.93 3.35
C VAL A 79 0.69 6.62 1.90
N ARG A 80 -0.52 6.12 1.64
CA ARG A 80 -1.02 5.90 0.27
C ARG A 80 -2.12 6.89 -0.07
N TRP A 81 -2.01 7.46 -1.27
CA TRP A 81 -3.00 8.31 -1.92
C TRP A 81 -3.56 7.57 -3.13
N TYR A 82 -4.86 7.70 -3.35
CA TYR A 82 -5.57 7.07 -4.47
C TYR A 82 -5.77 8.05 -5.62
N HIS A 83 -6.05 7.52 -6.80
CA HIS A 83 -6.36 8.33 -7.98
C HIS A 83 -7.38 9.43 -7.66
N GLY A 84 -7.14 10.63 -8.18
CA GLY A 84 -7.93 11.83 -7.88
C GLY A 84 -7.49 12.60 -6.62
N THR A 85 -6.61 12.04 -5.78
CA THR A 85 -6.10 12.73 -4.56
C THR A 85 -4.66 13.22 -4.68
N PHE A 86 -3.97 12.92 -5.78
CA PHE A 86 -2.61 13.37 -6.07
C PHE A 86 -2.51 13.85 -7.51
N THR A 87 -1.43 14.59 -7.83
CA THR A 87 -1.13 14.99 -9.22
C THR A 87 0.23 14.41 -9.61
N LEU A 88 0.29 13.78 -10.78
CA LEU A 88 1.53 13.32 -11.39
C LEU A 88 1.73 14.09 -12.70
N ASP A 89 2.81 14.85 -12.77
CA ASP A 89 3.19 15.68 -13.92
C ASP A 89 4.66 15.37 -14.29
N GLY A 90 4.83 14.50 -15.29
CA GLY A 90 6.14 13.96 -15.68
C GLY A 90 6.88 13.33 -14.49
N ARG A 91 7.94 14.01 -14.03
CA ARG A 91 8.76 13.59 -12.87
C ARG A 91 8.36 14.26 -11.56
N ARG A 92 7.27 15.00 -11.52
CA ARG A 92 6.82 15.73 -10.33
C ARG A 92 5.53 15.12 -9.81
N VAL A 93 5.49 14.89 -8.50
CA VAL A 93 4.31 14.39 -7.80
C VAL A 93 3.89 15.40 -6.75
N ARG A 94 2.66 15.87 -6.84
CA ARG A 94 2.01 16.68 -5.79
C ARG A 94 1.26 15.73 -4.85
N LEU A 95 1.69 15.70 -3.60
CA LEU A 95 1.06 14.96 -2.52
C LEU A 95 0.33 15.94 -1.61
N PRO A 96 -0.95 15.70 -1.28
CA PRO A 96 -1.64 16.53 -0.31
C PRO A 96 -1.08 16.28 1.09
N THR A 97 -1.07 17.33 1.89
CA THR A 97 -0.52 17.36 3.25
C THR A 97 -1.60 17.78 4.26
N ALA A 98 -1.23 17.94 5.52
CA ALA A 98 -2.18 18.29 6.57
C ALA A 98 -2.82 19.69 6.36
N ARG A 99 -3.90 19.97 7.09
CA ARG A 99 -4.54 21.28 7.07
C ARG A 99 -3.54 22.39 7.41
N GLY A 100 -3.54 23.44 6.60
CA GLY A 100 -2.67 24.62 6.80
C GLY A 100 -1.22 24.42 6.39
N THR A 101 -0.87 23.27 5.78
CA THR A 101 0.45 23.04 5.22
C THR A 101 0.42 23.08 3.70
N ALA A 102 1.50 23.57 3.08
CA ALA A 102 1.65 23.54 1.64
C ALA A 102 1.72 22.07 1.13
N PRO A 103 1.20 21.78 -0.07
CA PRO A 103 1.33 20.47 -0.70
C PRO A 103 2.80 20.07 -0.84
N LEU A 104 3.09 18.78 -0.65
CA LEU A 104 4.43 18.25 -0.81
C LEU A 104 4.68 17.95 -2.29
N TRP A 105 5.69 18.60 -2.86
CA TRP A 105 6.18 18.30 -4.20
C TRP A 105 7.38 17.37 -4.14
N VAL A 106 7.25 16.20 -4.77
CA VAL A 106 8.32 15.21 -4.86
C VAL A 106 8.83 15.17 -6.29
N ARG A 107 10.15 15.30 -6.47
CA ARG A 107 10.82 15.09 -7.75
C ARG A 107 11.32 13.65 -7.83
N LEU A 108 10.80 12.91 -8.81
CA LEU A 108 11.20 11.54 -9.11
C LEU A 108 12.54 11.52 -9.83
N ALA A 109 13.34 10.50 -9.56
CA ALA A 109 14.61 10.26 -10.27
C ALA A 109 14.38 9.84 -11.74
N ARG A 110 13.21 9.26 -12.03
CA ARG A 110 12.79 8.78 -13.34
C ARG A 110 11.29 9.05 -13.54
N GLU A 111 10.85 9.03 -14.79
CA GLU A 111 9.42 9.04 -15.10
C GLU A 111 8.74 7.74 -14.65
N VAL A 112 7.46 7.84 -14.33
CA VAL A 112 6.62 6.68 -14.08
C VAL A 112 6.38 5.99 -15.42
N PRO A 113 6.61 4.67 -15.55
CA PRO A 113 6.52 3.95 -16.83
C PRO A 113 5.07 3.71 -17.30
N TYR A 114 4.09 4.32 -16.63
CA TYR A 114 2.67 4.15 -16.90
C TYR A 114 2.05 5.51 -17.23
N PRO A 115 1.15 5.58 -18.24
CA PRO A 115 0.30 6.75 -18.43
C PRO A 115 -0.38 7.18 -17.13
N VAL A 116 -0.48 8.49 -16.90
CA VAL A 116 -1.05 9.03 -15.64
C VAL A 116 -2.45 8.48 -15.37
N GLY A 117 -3.28 8.33 -16.40
CA GLY A 117 -4.64 7.78 -16.29
C GLY A 117 -4.71 6.30 -15.87
N GLN A 118 -3.61 5.56 -15.98
CA GLN A 118 -3.51 4.18 -15.50
C GLN A 118 -3.10 4.10 -14.02
N VAL A 119 -2.51 5.16 -13.45
CA VAL A 119 -2.05 5.14 -12.06
C VAL A 119 -3.25 5.19 -11.10
N ARG A 120 -3.41 4.15 -10.28
CA ARG A 120 -4.52 4.00 -9.33
C ARG A 120 -4.18 4.43 -7.92
N SER A 121 -2.92 4.29 -7.53
CA SER A 121 -2.47 4.78 -6.23
C SER A 121 -0.96 4.98 -6.19
N ILE A 122 -0.52 5.82 -5.27
CA ILE A 122 0.89 5.99 -4.94
C ILE A 122 1.09 5.87 -3.43
N THR A 123 2.16 5.19 -3.01
CA THR A 123 2.55 5.06 -1.60
C THR A 123 3.90 5.71 -1.38
N LEU A 124 3.99 6.67 -0.46
CA LEU A 124 5.27 7.19 0.01
C LEU A 124 5.83 6.24 1.06
N LEU A 125 7.01 5.68 0.81
CA LEU A 125 7.68 4.70 1.64
C LEU A 125 9.05 5.22 2.06
N CYS A 126 9.47 4.84 3.27
CA CYS A 126 10.83 5.06 3.75
C CYS A 126 11.46 3.71 4.06
N GLU A 127 12.49 3.34 3.31
CA GLU A 127 13.22 2.08 3.48
C GLU A 127 14.71 2.39 3.59
N GLY A 128 15.32 1.97 4.71
CA GLY A 128 16.67 2.41 5.08
C GLY A 128 16.74 3.94 5.23
N SER A 129 17.68 4.56 4.52
CA SER A 129 17.87 6.02 4.45
C SER A 129 17.25 6.66 3.19
N ARG A 130 16.42 5.91 2.45
CA ARG A 130 15.87 6.35 1.16
C ARG A 130 14.36 6.46 1.20
N LEU A 131 13.86 7.44 0.45
CA LEU A 131 12.44 7.69 0.23
C LEU A 131 12.06 7.13 -1.14
N PHE A 132 10.97 6.37 -1.19
CA PHE A 132 10.47 5.75 -2.41
C PHE A 132 9.00 6.12 -2.63
N LEU A 133 8.63 6.26 -3.91
CA LEU A 133 7.24 6.29 -4.33
C LEU A 133 6.94 4.95 -5.01
N ASP A 134 6.20 4.12 -4.30
CA ASP A 134 5.60 2.90 -4.84
C ASP A 134 4.35 3.30 -5.65
N VAL A 135 4.29 2.87 -6.91
CA VAL A 135 3.26 3.26 -7.87
C VAL A 135 2.49 2.03 -8.29
N THR A 136 1.17 2.05 -8.07
CA THR A 136 0.26 1.02 -8.56
C THR A 136 -0.49 1.56 -9.77
N ALA A 137 -0.36 0.88 -10.90
CA ALA A 137 -1.09 1.18 -12.13
C ALA A 137 -1.94 -0.01 -12.57
N GLU A 138 -3.07 0.31 -13.20
CA GLU A 138 -3.91 -0.65 -13.91
C GLU A 138 -3.45 -0.72 -15.36
N VAL A 139 -2.88 -1.86 -15.74
CA VAL A 139 -2.39 -2.09 -17.10
C VAL A 139 -3.37 -2.99 -17.84
N PRO A 140 -3.71 -2.69 -19.10
CA PRO A 140 -4.55 -3.56 -19.90
C PRO A 140 -3.88 -4.92 -20.04
N VAL A 141 -4.66 -5.98 -19.85
CA VAL A 141 -4.21 -7.34 -20.17
C VAL A 141 -4.13 -7.44 -21.69
N THR A 142 -3.03 -8.01 -22.19
CA THR A 142 -2.89 -8.29 -23.62
C THR A 142 -4.07 -9.11 -24.10
N VAL A 143 -4.82 -8.55 -25.06
CA VAL A 143 -5.87 -9.27 -25.77
C VAL A 143 -5.27 -9.72 -27.09
N TYR A 144 -5.44 -10.99 -27.42
CA TYR A 144 -5.02 -11.52 -28.71
C TYR A 144 -5.92 -10.94 -29.81
N PRO A 145 -5.36 -10.51 -30.96
CA PRO A 145 -6.17 -10.16 -32.12
C PRO A 145 -7.09 -11.32 -32.53
N PRO A 146 -8.26 -11.04 -33.13
CA PRO A 146 -9.13 -12.09 -33.65
C PRO A 146 -8.37 -13.05 -34.58
N GLY A 147 -8.45 -14.35 -34.30
CA GLY A 147 -7.75 -15.41 -35.02
C GLY A 147 -6.31 -15.67 -34.57
N GLN A 148 -5.81 -14.95 -33.55
CA GLN A 148 -4.51 -15.19 -32.91
C GLN A 148 -4.68 -15.64 -31.45
N GLU A 149 -5.90 -15.98 -31.03
CA GLU A 149 -6.14 -16.50 -29.70
C GLU A 149 -5.43 -17.85 -29.50
N PRO A 150 -4.92 -18.13 -28.28
CA PRO A 150 -4.48 -19.46 -27.92
C PRO A 150 -5.60 -20.45 -28.17
N ASP A 151 -5.29 -21.55 -28.86
CA ASP A 151 -6.24 -22.64 -29.05
C ASP A 151 -6.67 -23.17 -27.67
N PRO A 152 -7.96 -23.05 -27.30
CA PRO A 152 -8.45 -23.46 -25.99
C PRO A 152 -8.34 -24.98 -25.77
N ALA A 153 -8.17 -25.77 -26.83
CA ALA A 153 -7.93 -27.21 -26.73
C ALA A 153 -6.46 -27.57 -26.48
N ARG A 154 -5.52 -26.63 -26.64
CA ARG A 154 -4.09 -26.84 -26.37
C ARG A 154 -3.80 -26.60 -24.89
N VAL A 155 -3.50 -27.69 -24.19
CA VAL A 155 -3.12 -27.66 -22.77
C VAL A 155 -1.60 -27.80 -22.64
N ALA A 156 -0.99 -26.97 -21.80
CA ALA A 156 0.40 -27.08 -21.38
C ALA A 156 0.48 -27.08 -19.85
N GLY A 157 1.51 -27.72 -19.31
CA GLY A 157 1.78 -27.83 -17.88
C GLY A 157 3.14 -27.22 -17.51
N VAL A 158 3.22 -26.70 -16.30
CA VAL A 158 4.48 -26.26 -15.68
C VAL A 158 4.67 -27.04 -14.38
N ASP A 159 5.83 -27.67 -14.24
CA ASP A 159 6.28 -28.32 -13.02
C ASP A 159 7.37 -27.50 -12.33
N VAL A 160 7.38 -27.46 -11.01
CA VAL A 160 8.35 -26.71 -10.21
C VAL A 160 9.36 -27.70 -9.65
N GLY A 161 10.57 -27.71 -10.21
CA GLY A 161 11.60 -28.69 -9.86
C GLY A 161 12.67 -28.16 -8.90
N ILE A 162 13.39 -29.10 -8.27
CA ILE A 162 14.50 -28.81 -7.34
C ILE A 162 15.80 -28.50 -8.11
N ILE A 163 16.05 -29.22 -9.20
CA ILE A 163 17.25 -29.04 -10.05
C ILE A 163 17.01 -27.91 -11.07
N HIS A 164 15.82 -27.90 -11.67
CA HIS A 164 15.37 -26.84 -12.58
C HIS A 164 14.14 -26.17 -11.96
N PRO A 165 14.17 -24.86 -11.68
CA PRO A 165 13.10 -24.18 -10.96
C PRO A 165 11.75 -24.27 -11.67
N TYR A 166 11.76 -24.42 -13.00
CA TYR A 166 10.57 -24.66 -13.81
C TYR A 166 10.88 -25.62 -14.95
N ALA A 167 10.03 -26.64 -15.13
CA ALA A 167 9.98 -27.49 -16.32
C ALA A 167 8.64 -27.26 -17.02
N VAL A 168 8.64 -27.16 -18.35
CA VAL A 168 7.43 -26.91 -19.14
C VAL A 168 7.19 -28.09 -20.07
N ALA A 169 5.94 -28.57 -20.10
CA ALA A 169 5.47 -29.60 -21.03
C ALA A 169 4.28 -29.06 -21.83
N GLY A 170 4.25 -29.34 -23.12
CA GLY A 170 3.14 -28.92 -23.99
C GLY A 170 2.99 -29.87 -25.17
N PRO A 171 1.96 -29.67 -26.02
CA PRO A 171 1.78 -30.44 -27.24
C PRO A 171 3.03 -30.20 -28.11
N GLY A 172 3.68 -31.27 -28.54
CA GLY A 172 4.87 -31.18 -29.39
C GLY A 172 4.62 -30.35 -30.65
N VAL A 173 5.69 -29.78 -31.21
CA VAL A 173 5.65 -29.23 -32.59
C VAL A 173 5.37 -30.40 -33.53
N GLY A 174 4.14 -30.48 -34.04
CA GLY A 174 3.81 -31.27 -35.22
C GLY A 174 4.25 -30.54 -36.49
#